data_AF-A0A2D8XFT9-F1
#
_entry.id   AF-A0A2D8XFT9-F1
#
_cell.length_a   1.000
_cell.length_b   1.000
_cell.length_c   1.000
_cell.angle_alpha   90.00
_cell.angle_beta   90.00
_cell.angle_gamma   90.00
#
_symmetry.space_group_name_H-M   'P 1'
#
loop_
_entity.id
_entity.type
_entity.pdbx_description
1 polymer ?
#
loop_
_entity_poly.entity_id
_entity_poly.type
_entity_poly.pdbx_seq_one_letter_code
_entity_poly.pdbx_strand_id
1 'polypeptide(L)'
;MSKRTRNIAFFLAVALATALSVPFAQRGFADGADIVGTPLPRPMAPFTHESLVQHAKYLSERAYEPVTPTSERWASLTFDQHRAIRFKSDLSLPLSPNDSVTVQLLPPGRALNNPVRINLIEDGKVVPVPFDPAFFSLGEAAPENLSEVGGDYSGFRLHGSLNSPDTLDEFLVFQGASYFRAIAKGHVYGLSARGLAIDIGEESGEEFPIFTDFWLERNAETDQPITLYALMDSPGITGIYTFKTVPGATTDMDVSAVLFPRRDLTNFGLAPLTSMFLFDETNRHRFDDFRSGAHDSDGLAINNGAGEWLWRPLANPLSVQESAFVDRNPKGFGLIQRSRDFEDFGDLSLDYNARPSAWVTPHGDWGKGSVTLVELPTETETFDNIVAYWRPAAPFLKGERYEFSYTLSWRNSVPVTNSLLKVINTRIGARPEGGKIMVIDYERPNGRGDITAEENIDAFVPEIFTSKGTTQFPVLESNPHTGGLRLTFQYDPQEENSSEFRVVLRQDGMQASEKWLYRWTRQ
;
A
#
# COMPACT_ATOMS: atom_id res chain seq x y z
N MET A 1 -6.53 -29.91 -26.39
CA MET A 1 -5.43 -29.00 -26.80
C MET A 1 -5.91 -28.16 -27.99
N SER A 2 -6.37 -26.93 -27.74
CA SER A 2 -6.75 -25.98 -28.78
C SER A 2 -5.99 -24.66 -28.56
N LYS A 3 -5.77 -23.92 -29.64
CA LYS A 3 -4.97 -22.68 -29.75
C LYS A 3 -5.57 -21.47 -28.99
N ARG A 4 -6.01 -21.65 -27.73
CA ARG A 4 -6.64 -20.62 -26.89
C ARG A 4 -5.83 -20.22 -25.64
N THR A 5 -4.59 -20.69 -25.48
CA THR A 5 -3.81 -20.51 -24.24
C THR A 5 -2.42 -19.87 -24.44
N ARG A 6 -2.21 -19.14 -25.53
CA ARG A 6 -0.97 -18.39 -25.77
C ARG A 6 -1.32 -16.95 -26.06
N ASN A 7 -1.22 -16.11 -25.02
CA ASN A 7 -1.00 -14.65 -25.02
C ASN A 7 -1.64 -13.96 -23.80
N ILE A 8 -1.42 -14.50 -22.59
CA ILE A 8 -1.64 -13.74 -21.35
C ILE A 8 -0.37 -13.93 -20.51
N ALA A 9 0.64 -13.15 -20.86
CA ALA A 9 1.84 -12.95 -20.06
C ALA A 9 2.33 -11.53 -20.36
N PHE A 10 1.51 -10.54 -20.00
CA PHE A 10 2.00 -9.19 -19.81
C PHE A 10 2.58 -9.15 -18.39
N PHE A 11 3.90 -9.20 -18.29
CA PHE A 11 4.59 -8.92 -17.03
C PHE A 11 4.32 -7.45 -16.68
N LEU A 12 3.55 -7.22 -15.62
CA LEU A 12 3.50 -5.92 -14.94
C LEU A 12 4.89 -5.69 -14.34
N ALA A 13 5.76 -5.00 -15.06
CA ALA A 13 7.04 -4.56 -14.53
C ALA A 13 6.86 -3.20 -13.85
N VAL A 14 6.18 -3.17 -12.70
CA VAL A 14 6.41 -2.08 -11.74
C VAL A 14 7.58 -2.52 -10.88
N ALA A 15 8.79 -2.33 -11.42
CA ALA A 15 10.00 -2.48 -10.64
C ALA A 15 10.05 -1.34 -9.61
N LEU A 16 9.65 -1.62 -8.39
CA LEU A 16 9.96 -0.76 -7.27
C LEU A 16 11.47 -0.81 -7.05
N ALA A 17 12.11 0.36 -7.03
CA ALA A 17 13.40 0.48 -6.41
C ALA A 17 13.23 0.09 -4.94
N THR A 18 13.68 -1.10 -4.57
CA THR A 18 13.86 -1.48 -3.18
C THR A 18 14.84 -0.48 -2.57
N ALA A 19 14.32 0.48 -1.83
CA ALA A 19 15.12 1.24 -0.88
C ALA A 19 15.51 0.26 0.22
N LEU A 20 16.61 -0.47 0.00
CA LEU A 20 17.30 -1.20 1.06
C LEU A 20 17.75 -0.17 2.09
N SER A 21 16.94 0.02 3.12
CA SER A 21 17.29 0.75 4.32
C SER A 21 18.27 -0.08 5.13
N VAL A 22 19.57 0.04 4.81
CA VAL A 22 20.64 -0.46 5.68
C VAL A 22 20.86 0.58 6.79
N PRO A 23 20.88 0.21 8.08
CA PRO A 23 21.18 1.15 9.15
C PRO A 23 22.64 1.61 9.03
N PHE A 24 22.86 2.92 8.91
CA PHE A 24 24.20 3.49 8.75
C PHE A 24 24.80 3.87 10.10
N ALA A 25 25.99 3.33 10.41
CA ALA A 25 26.87 3.86 11.42
C ALA A 25 27.52 5.16 10.89
N GLN A 26 27.32 6.27 11.61
CA GLN A 26 27.94 7.56 11.30
C GLN A 26 29.47 7.45 11.24
N ARG A 27 30.05 7.79 10.09
CA ARG A 27 31.43 8.30 10.02
C ARG A 27 31.38 9.69 9.40
N GLY A 28 31.76 10.68 10.22
CA GLY A 28 31.83 12.07 9.81
C GLY A 28 32.86 12.28 8.71
N PHE A 29 32.45 13.01 7.68
CA PHE A 29 33.35 13.78 6.86
C PHE A 29 33.03 15.24 7.09
N ALA A 30 34.02 15.96 7.62
CA ALA A 30 34.07 17.40 7.56
C ALA A 30 34.74 17.79 6.24
N ASP A 31 34.07 18.60 5.43
CA ASP A 31 34.70 19.77 4.82
C ASP A 31 33.59 20.75 4.40
N GLY A 32 33.67 21.95 4.96
CA GLY A 32 32.74 23.04 4.72
C GLY A 32 33.10 23.79 3.45
N ALA A 33 32.18 23.78 2.49
CA ALA A 33 31.94 24.91 1.60
C ALA A 33 30.50 25.35 1.87
N ASP A 34 30.25 26.66 1.91
CA ASP A 34 28.88 27.21 1.98
C ASP A 34 28.14 26.85 0.68
N ILE A 35 27.55 25.65 0.63
CA ILE A 35 26.69 25.21 -0.47
C ILE A 35 25.32 25.83 -0.21
N VAL A 36 25.10 27.03 -0.73
CA VAL A 36 23.79 27.68 -0.70
C VAL A 36 23.00 27.18 -1.91
N GLY A 37 21.88 26.49 -1.70
CA GLY A 37 20.95 26.13 -2.77
C GLY A 37 20.45 27.38 -3.51
N THR A 38 20.00 27.24 -4.77
CA THR A 38 19.51 28.40 -5.52
C THR A 38 18.32 29.03 -4.78
N PRO A 39 18.32 30.36 -4.54
CA PRO A 39 17.19 31.02 -3.90
C PRO A 39 15.89 30.72 -4.65
N LEU A 40 14.85 30.34 -3.91
CA LEU A 40 13.55 30.04 -4.53
C LEU A 40 13.00 31.29 -5.27
N PRO A 41 12.30 31.09 -6.41
CA PRO A 41 11.58 32.15 -7.09
C PRO A 41 10.64 32.93 -6.17
N ARG A 42 10.30 34.16 -6.55
CA ARG A 42 9.34 34.97 -5.76
C ARG A 42 7.94 34.33 -5.77
N PRO A 43 7.16 34.47 -4.69
CA PRO A 43 5.78 33.99 -4.64
C PRO A 43 4.95 34.50 -5.82
N MET A 44 4.29 33.57 -6.50
CA MET A 44 3.39 33.79 -7.61
C MET A 44 1.94 33.93 -7.11
N ALA A 45 0.97 33.80 -8.03
CA ALA A 45 -0.46 34.03 -7.84
C ALA A 45 -1.04 33.50 -6.50
N PRO A 46 -2.12 34.11 -6.00
CA PRO A 46 -2.83 33.63 -4.82
C PRO A 46 -3.22 32.16 -4.96
N PHE A 47 -2.99 31.37 -3.91
CA PHE A 47 -3.39 29.98 -3.84
C PHE A 47 -4.85 29.87 -3.40
N THR A 48 -5.63 29.06 -4.11
CA THR A 48 -6.92 28.56 -3.62
C THR A 48 -7.10 27.11 -4.03
N HIS A 49 -7.64 26.27 -3.15
CA HIS A 49 -7.99 24.90 -3.49
C HIS A 49 -8.92 24.83 -4.71
N GLU A 50 -9.90 25.76 -4.80
CA GLU A 50 -10.84 25.82 -5.94
C GLU A 50 -10.13 26.07 -7.28
N SER A 51 -9.07 26.87 -7.32
CA SER A 51 -8.30 27.05 -8.56
C SER A 51 -7.66 25.75 -9.07
N LEU A 52 -7.23 24.86 -8.16
CA LEU A 52 -6.69 23.55 -8.51
C LEU A 52 -7.80 22.61 -9.02
N VAL A 53 -8.96 22.63 -8.38
CA VAL A 53 -10.15 21.89 -8.81
C VAL A 53 -10.57 22.32 -10.23
N GLN A 54 -10.63 23.62 -10.48
CA GLN A 54 -10.96 24.17 -11.81
C GLN A 54 -9.90 23.82 -12.85
N HIS A 55 -8.62 23.77 -12.46
CA HIS A 55 -7.55 23.34 -13.34
C HIS A 55 -7.70 21.86 -13.75
N ALA A 56 -7.97 20.96 -12.79
CA ALA A 56 -8.24 19.56 -13.08
C ALA A 56 -9.45 19.39 -14.02
N LYS A 57 -10.56 20.09 -13.74
CA LYS A 57 -11.73 20.09 -14.63
C LYS A 57 -11.36 20.55 -16.05
N TYR A 58 -10.64 21.66 -16.18
CA TYR A 58 -10.19 22.18 -17.47
C TYR A 58 -9.36 21.15 -18.24
N LEU A 59 -8.46 20.42 -17.55
CA LEU A 59 -7.69 19.35 -18.17
C LEU A 59 -8.61 18.23 -18.67
N SER A 60 -9.61 17.83 -17.89
CA SER A 60 -10.55 16.73 -18.25
C SER A 60 -11.32 16.97 -19.57
N GLU A 61 -11.51 18.24 -19.96
CA GLU A 61 -12.24 18.64 -21.16
C GLU A 61 -11.38 18.61 -22.43
N ARG A 62 -10.10 18.24 -22.32
CA ARG A 62 -9.11 18.20 -23.42
C ARG A 62 -8.63 16.78 -23.69
N ALA A 63 -7.88 16.60 -24.77
CA ALA A 63 -7.14 15.36 -24.97
C ALA A 63 -6.04 15.24 -23.90
N TYR A 64 -5.80 14.01 -23.43
CA TYR A 64 -4.66 13.74 -22.55
C TYR A 64 -3.35 13.95 -23.32
N GLU A 65 -2.43 14.70 -22.71
CA GLU A 65 -1.09 14.92 -23.22
C GLU A 65 -0.12 14.10 -22.36
N PRO A 66 0.47 13.02 -22.91
CA PRO A 66 1.41 12.20 -22.16
C PRO A 66 2.59 13.01 -21.62
N VAL A 67 2.95 12.77 -20.37
CA VAL A 67 4.12 13.39 -19.76
C VAL A 67 5.37 13.00 -20.54
N THR A 68 6.16 13.99 -20.96
CA THR A 68 7.45 13.73 -21.62
C THR A 68 8.49 13.41 -20.55
N PRO A 69 9.19 12.25 -20.63
CA PRO A 69 10.23 11.92 -19.66
C PRO A 69 11.36 12.96 -19.65
N THR A 70 11.92 13.25 -18.47
CA THR A 70 12.90 14.33 -18.26
C THR A 70 14.06 14.30 -19.25
N SER A 71 14.77 13.17 -19.35
CA SER A 71 15.75 12.95 -20.43
C SER A 71 16.10 11.48 -20.59
N GLU A 72 16.61 11.09 -21.77
CA GLU A 72 17.14 9.75 -22.00
C GLU A 72 18.36 9.44 -21.10
N ARG A 73 19.14 10.45 -20.71
CA ARG A 73 20.31 10.27 -19.83
C ARG A 73 19.87 9.81 -18.42
N TRP A 74 18.82 10.41 -17.87
CA TRP A 74 18.23 9.97 -16.61
C TRP A 74 17.56 8.59 -16.73
N ALA A 75 16.88 8.32 -17.85
CA ALA A 75 16.22 7.03 -18.11
C ALA A 75 17.21 5.84 -18.25
N SER A 76 18.43 6.11 -18.70
CA SER A 76 19.44 5.08 -19.01
C SER A 76 20.34 4.68 -17.83
N LEU A 77 20.15 5.31 -16.66
CA LEU A 77 20.92 4.95 -15.47
C LEU A 77 20.70 3.49 -15.07
N THR A 78 21.78 2.83 -14.66
CA THR A 78 21.69 1.54 -13.96
C THR A 78 21.17 1.74 -12.54
N PHE A 79 20.78 0.63 -11.88
CA PHE A 79 20.35 0.67 -10.49
C PHE A 79 21.43 1.29 -9.58
N ASP A 80 22.68 0.85 -9.69
CA ASP A 80 23.78 1.34 -8.86
C ASP A 80 24.10 2.81 -9.13
N GLN A 81 24.02 3.25 -10.39
CA GLN A 81 24.23 4.65 -10.76
C GLN A 81 23.16 5.55 -10.16
N HIS A 82 21.89 5.19 -10.32
CA HIS A 82 20.78 5.96 -9.72
C HIS A 82 20.86 5.93 -8.19
N ARG A 83 21.20 4.77 -7.59
CA ARG A 83 21.40 4.62 -6.15
C ARG A 83 22.59 5.44 -5.64
N ALA A 84 23.57 5.81 -6.46
CA ALA A 84 24.67 6.66 -5.99
C ALA A 84 24.26 8.14 -5.84
N ILE A 85 23.13 8.56 -6.40
CA ILE A 85 22.65 9.93 -6.31
C ILE A 85 21.94 10.14 -4.97
N ARG A 86 22.31 11.21 -4.26
CA ARG A 86 21.82 11.51 -2.91
C ARG A 86 21.40 12.97 -2.80
N PHE A 87 20.28 13.22 -2.14
CA PHE A 87 19.89 14.57 -1.73
C PHE A 87 20.80 15.04 -0.59
N LYS A 88 21.28 16.27 -0.67
CA LYS A 88 22.10 16.93 0.36
C LYS A 88 21.20 17.39 1.50
N SER A 89 21.28 16.73 2.65
CA SER A 89 20.29 16.89 3.74
C SER A 89 20.28 18.29 4.37
N ASP A 90 21.39 19.02 4.30
CA ASP A 90 21.52 20.44 4.66
C ASP A 90 20.68 21.38 3.78
N LEU A 91 20.24 20.92 2.61
CA LEU A 91 19.37 21.66 1.69
C LEU A 91 17.89 21.27 1.80
N SER A 92 17.51 20.52 2.84
CA SER A 92 16.12 20.10 3.04
C SER A 92 15.20 21.32 3.17
N LEU A 93 14.05 21.30 2.50
CA LEU A 93 13.13 22.43 2.49
C LEU A 93 12.21 22.36 3.72
N PRO A 94 12.15 23.38 4.58
CA PRO A 94 11.27 23.33 5.75
C PRO A 94 9.80 23.51 5.35
N LEU A 95 8.95 22.66 5.94
CA LEU A 95 7.48 22.76 5.88
C LEU A 95 6.86 23.19 7.21
N SER A 96 7.63 23.26 8.29
CA SER A 96 7.13 23.63 9.61
C SER A 96 8.19 24.44 10.37
N PRO A 97 7.80 25.24 11.38
CA PRO A 97 8.74 25.99 12.19
C PRO A 97 9.81 25.10 12.84
N ASN A 98 11.02 25.64 13.01
CA ASN A 98 12.18 24.94 13.59
C ASN A 98 12.57 23.65 12.84
N ASP A 99 12.22 23.55 11.55
CA ASP A 99 12.53 22.42 10.68
C ASP A 99 11.99 21.07 11.22
N SER A 100 10.92 21.10 12.02
CA SER A 100 10.31 19.90 12.61
C SER A 100 9.75 18.93 11.56
N VAL A 101 9.41 19.46 10.38
CA VAL A 101 9.07 18.71 9.18
C VAL A 101 9.83 19.31 8.00
N THR A 102 10.54 18.46 7.27
CA THR A 102 11.33 18.88 6.10
C THR A 102 11.02 18.00 4.87
N VAL A 103 11.26 18.57 3.69
CA VAL A 103 11.10 17.90 2.39
C VAL A 103 12.46 17.67 1.78
N GLN A 104 12.67 16.47 1.27
CA GLN A 104 13.77 16.18 0.34
C GLN A 104 13.21 15.78 -1.02
N LEU A 105 13.76 16.38 -2.06
CA LEU A 105 13.34 16.18 -3.44
C LEU A 105 14.04 14.95 -4.02
N LEU A 106 13.37 14.22 -4.90
CA LEU A 106 13.90 12.99 -5.47
C LEU A 106 14.37 13.21 -6.92
N PRO A 107 15.58 12.74 -7.28
CA PRO A 107 16.10 12.91 -8.63
C PRO A 107 15.35 12.01 -9.62
N PRO A 108 15.37 12.33 -10.92
CA PRO A 108 14.84 11.45 -11.94
C PRO A 108 15.77 10.23 -12.13
N GLY A 109 15.22 9.15 -12.67
CA GLY A 109 15.97 7.92 -12.87
C GLY A 109 15.26 6.92 -13.77
N ARG A 110 15.81 5.72 -13.90
CA ARG A 110 15.40 4.69 -14.87
C ARG A 110 13.89 4.56 -15.10
N ALA A 111 13.16 4.05 -14.11
CA ALA A 111 11.70 3.91 -14.15
C ALA A 111 10.96 5.13 -13.58
N LEU A 112 11.71 6.13 -13.11
CA LEU A 112 11.25 7.25 -12.31
C LEU A 112 11.60 8.55 -13.04
N ASN A 113 11.22 8.61 -14.32
CA ASN A 113 11.60 9.69 -15.23
C ASN A 113 10.42 10.57 -15.64
N ASN A 114 9.23 10.33 -15.10
CA ASN A 114 8.10 11.22 -15.30
C ASN A 114 8.30 12.44 -14.40
N PRO A 115 8.38 13.66 -14.97
CA PRO A 115 8.55 14.87 -14.19
C PRO A 115 7.38 15.15 -13.25
N VAL A 116 7.72 15.56 -12.04
CA VAL A 116 6.81 16.01 -11.00
C VAL A 116 7.16 17.46 -10.66
N ARG A 117 6.20 18.37 -10.85
CA ARG A 117 6.36 19.78 -10.49
C ARG A 117 6.09 19.97 -9.00
N ILE A 118 7.03 20.58 -8.30
CA ILE A 118 6.94 20.83 -6.86
C ILE A 118 6.73 22.32 -6.62
N ASN A 119 5.75 22.64 -5.78
CA ASN A 119 5.43 23.99 -5.35
C ASN A 119 5.28 24.02 -3.84
N LEU A 120 5.73 25.10 -3.21
CA LEU A 120 5.39 25.42 -1.82
C LEU A 120 4.19 26.38 -1.78
N ILE A 121 3.41 26.34 -0.71
CA ILE A 121 2.44 27.37 -0.37
C ILE A 121 2.96 28.11 0.85
N GLU A 122 3.18 29.42 0.69
CA GLU A 122 3.67 30.32 1.74
C GLU A 122 2.83 31.59 1.75
N ASP A 123 2.26 31.94 2.91
CA ASP A 123 1.35 33.08 3.08
C ASP A 123 0.21 33.13 2.04
N GLY A 124 -0.36 31.97 1.72
CA GLY A 124 -1.43 31.82 0.73
C GLY A 124 -0.99 32.08 -0.71
N LYS A 125 0.29 31.96 -1.03
CA LYS A 125 0.86 32.14 -2.37
C LYS A 125 1.67 30.93 -2.80
N VAL A 126 1.69 30.67 -4.10
CA VAL A 126 2.45 29.55 -4.68
C VAL A 126 3.90 29.97 -4.93
N VAL A 127 4.85 29.21 -4.41
CA VAL A 127 6.30 29.37 -4.66
C VAL A 127 6.81 28.14 -5.41
N PRO A 128 7.10 28.23 -6.72
CA PRO A 128 7.63 27.10 -7.47
C PRO A 128 8.99 26.66 -6.94
N VAL A 129 9.25 25.36 -6.91
CA VAL A 129 10.57 24.79 -6.63
C VAL A 129 11.11 24.21 -7.94
N PRO A 130 11.87 24.99 -8.73
CA PRO A 130 12.44 24.50 -9.99
C PRO A 130 13.53 23.47 -9.70
N PHE A 131 13.75 22.55 -10.65
CA PHE A 131 14.85 21.61 -10.56
C PHE A 131 16.19 22.33 -10.41
N ASP A 132 16.93 21.95 -9.37
CA ASP A 132 18.28 22.44 -9.13
C ASP A 132 19.20 21.23 -8.85
N PRO A 133 20.20 20.96 -9.73
CA PRO A 133 21.15 19.87 -9.51
C PRO A 133 21.99 20.08 -8.23
N ALA A 134 22.08 21.30 -7.69
CA ALA A 134 22.80 21.59 -6.45
C ALA A 134 22.22 20.85 -5.24
N PHE A 135 20.93 20.47 -5.27
CA PHE A 135 20.30 19.63 -4.24
C PHE A 135 20.91 18.23 -4.14
N PHE A 136 21.64 17.78 -5.16
CA PHE A 136 22.10 16.42 -5.26
C PHE A 136 23.63 16.33 -5.22
N SER A 137 24.16 15.34 -4.52
CA SER A 137 25.51 14.85 -4.68
C SER A 137 25.49 13.62 -5.58
N LEU A 138 26.35 13.61 -6.59
CA LEU A 138 26.61 12.45 -7.44
C LEU A 138 27.67 11.59 -6.74
N GLY A 139 27.34 10.36 -6.33
CA GLY A 139 28.35 9.42 -5.85
C GLY A 139 29.21 8.86 -7.00
N GLU A 140 30.31 8.18 -6.68
CA GLU A 140 31.32 7.72 -7.66
C GLU A 140 30.74 6.90 -8.84
N ALA A 141 29.65 6.16 -8.61
CA ALA A 141 29.03 5.37 -9.68
C ALA A 141 28.23 6.23 -10.66
N ALA A 142 27.72 7.40 -10.24
CA ALA A 142 26.87 8.24 -11.08
C ALA A 142 27.72 9.00 -12.14
N PRO A 143 27.28 9.08 -13.40
CA PRO A 143 27.94 9.87 -14.44
C PRO A 143 28.18 11.34 -14.03
N GLU A 144 29.43 11.80 -14.05
CA GLU A 144 29.83 13.15 -13.59
C GLU A 144 29.11 14.29 -14.32
N ASN A 145 28.76 14.08 -15.59
CA ASN A 145 28.10 15.09 -16.42
C ASN A 145 26.57 15.12 -16.26
N LEU A 146 25.99 14.37 -15.33
CA LEU A 146 24.54 14.43 -15.05
C LEU A 146 24.10 15.81 -14.56
N SER A 147 24.95 16.50 -13.79
CA SER A 147 24.65 17.85 -13.28
C SER A 147 24.61 18.93 -14.37
N GLU A 148 25.21 18.65 -15.54
CA GLU A 148 25.16 19.55 -16.70
C GLU A 148 23.87 19.38 -17.52
N VAL A 149 23.10 18.34 -17.22
CA VAL A 149 21.83 18.03 -17.87
C VAL A 149 20.73 18.64 -17.00
N GLY A 150 19.91 19.50 -17.58
CA GLY A 150 18.66 19.92 -16.94
C GLY A 150 17.85 18.70 -16.48
N GLY A 151 17.04 18.88 -15.46
CA GLY A 151 16.27 17.78 -14.88
C GLY A 151 14.89 18.23 -14.44
N ASP A 152 14.12 17.26 -13.96
CA ASP A 152 12.90 17.47 -13.21
C ASP A 152 12.99 16.60 -11.96
N TYR A 153 12.13 16.84 -10.98
CA TYR A 153 12.00 15.92 -9.86
C TYR A 153 11.15 14.72 -10.27
N SER A 154 11.41 13.56 -9.66
CA SER A 154 10.56 12.37 -9.81
C SER A 154 9.53 12.22 -8.68
N GLY A 155 9.64 13.07 -7.66
CA GLY A 155 8.86 12.99 -6.43
C GLY A 155 9.54 13.72 -5.27
N PHE A 156 9.08 13.44 -4.06
CA PHE A 156 9.66 13.97 -2.83
C PHE A 156 9.37 13.03 -1.66
N ARG A 157 10.10 13.23 -0.57
CA ARG A 157 9.91 12.53 0.71
C ARG A 157 9.91 13.52 1.87
N LEU A 158 9.12 13.24 2.89
CA LEU A 158 9.02 14.03 4.11
C LEU A 158 9.79 13.37 5.24
N HIS A 159 10.43 14.22 6.06
CA HIS A 159 11.10 13.81 7.28
C HIS A 159 10.53 14.54 8.48
N GLY A 160 10.47 13.86 9.62
CA GLY A 160 9.89 14.37 10.86
C GLY A 160 10.32 13.51 12.05
N SER A 161 10.20 14.02 13.27
CA SER A 161 10.55 13.27 14.47
C SER A 161 9.53 12.16 14.73
N LEU A 162 9.86 10.91 14.37
CA LEU A 162 8.96 9.76 14.49
C LEU A 162 9.44 8.78 15.58
N ASN A 163 10.72 8.43 15.54
CA ASN A 163 11.33 7.45 16.45
C ASN A 163 12.02 8.10 17.65
N SER A 164 12.61 9.29 17.45
CA SER A 164 13.33 10.07 18.46
C SER A 164 13.09 11.57 18.26
N PRO A 165 13.03 12.39 19.33
CA PRO A 165 12.91 13.85 19.18
C PRO A 165 14.11 14.49 18.45
N ASP A 166 15.30 13.88 18.52
CA ASP A 166 16.55 14.46 18.01
C ASP A 166 16.87 14.04 16.56
N THR A 167 16.03 13.22 15.93
CA THR A 167 16.25 12.69 14.58
C THR A 167 15.03 12.94 13.71
N LEU A 168 15.23 13.43 12.49
CA LEU A 168 14.18 13.49 11.47
C LEU A 168 14.20 12.20 10.65
N ASP A 169 13.25 11.31 10.93
CA ASP A 169 13.04 10.07 10.20
C ASP A 169 12.27 10.34 8.91
N GLU A 170 12.63 9.68 7.81
CA GLU A 170 11.78 9.66 6.62
C GLU A 170 10.49 8.91 6.94
N PHE A 171 9.32 9.52 6.71
CA PHE A 171 8.05 8.88 7.07
C PHE A 171 6.98 8.85 5.96
N LEU A 172 7.16 9.61 4.88
CA LEU A 172 6.21 9.68 3.77
C LEU A 172 6.95 9.96 2.46
N VAL A 173 6.67 9.20 1.41
CA VAL A 173 7.25 9.39 0.08
C VAL A 173 6.17 9.33 -1.00
N PHE A 174 6.23 10.27 -1.93
CA PHE A 174 5.45 10.30 -3.18
C PHE A 174 6.42 10.16 -4.35
N GLN A 175 6.32 9.06 -5.10
CA GLN A 175 7.19 8.82 -6.25
C GLN A 175 6.63 7.70 -7.14
N GLY A 176 6.58 7.95 -8.45
CA GLY A 176 6.14 6.98 -9.44
C GLY A 176 4.62 6.90 -9.58
N ALA A 177 4.11 7.17 -10.80
CA ALA A 177 2.68 7.26 -11.09
C ALA A 177 1.93 8.05 -10.00
N SER A 178 0.88 7.50 -9.41
CA SER A 178 0.15 8.09 -8.27
C SER A 178 0.43 7.36 -6.96
N TYR A 179 1.58 6.68 -6.84
CA TYR A 179 1.93 5.91 -5.65
C TYR A 179 2.50 6.78 -4.55
N PHE A 180 2.23 6.35 -3.32
CA PHE A 180 2.86 6.88 -2.12
C PHE A 180 2.93 5.83 -1.02
N ARG A 181 3.88 5.99 -0.11
CA ARG A 181 4.10 5.12 1.05
C ARG A 181 4.29 5.97 2.28
N ALA A 182 3.80 5.49 3.42
CA ALA A 182 4.14 6.09 4.69
C ALA A 182 4.47 5.00 5.73
N ILE A 183 5.14 5.41 6.79
CA ILE A 183 5.46 4.55 7.93
C ILE A 183 5.00 5.23 9.22
N ALA A 184 4.68 4.41 10.22
CA ALA A 184 4.47 4.87 11.59
C ALA A 184 5.72 4.57 12.43
N LYS A 185 5.70 4.99 13.70
CA LYS A 185 6.80 4.76 14.63
C LYS A 185 7.22 3.28 14.69
N GLY A 186 8.52 3.04 14.50
CA GLY A 186 9.12 1.71 14.52
C GLY A 186 8.92 0.88 13.25
N HIS A 187 8.37 1.46 12.18
CA HIS A 187 8.18 0.76 10.91
C HIS A 187 9.31 1.02 9.91
N VAL A 188 9.42 0.10 8.95
CA VAL A 188 10.13 0.29 7.68
C VAL A 188 9.13 0.24 6.53
N TYR A 189 9.50 0.73 5.34
CA TYR A 189 8.57 0.71 4.20
C TYR A 189 8.20 -0.72 3.78
N GLY A 190 6.92 -0.89 3.41
CA GLY A 190 6.40 -2.11 2.81
C GLY A 190 5.40 -1.77 1.70
N LEU A 191 4.12 -2.05 1.96
CA LEU A 191 3.02 -1.78 1.05
C LEU A 191 2.93 -0.29 0.66
N SER A 192 2.28 -0.02 -0.48
CA SER A 192 2.01 1.31 -1.01
C SER A 192 0.51 1.58 -1.13
N ALA A 193 0.14 2.86 -1.17
CA ALA A 193 -1.18 3.31 -1.61
C ALA A 193 -1.05 4.02 -2.96
N ARG A 194 -2.17 4.20 -3.67
CA ARG A 194 -2.23 4.99 -4.91
C ARG A 194 -3.40 5.97 -4.88
N GLY A 195 -3.38 6.96 -5.77
CA GLY A 195 -4.51 7.87 -5.97
C GLY A 195 -5.75 7.11 -6.46
N LEU A 196 -5.60 6.35 -7.56
CA LEU A 196 -6.68 5.62 -8.20
C LEU A 196 -6.15 4.40 -8.96
N ALA A 197 -6.97 3.35 -9.03
CA ALA A 197 -6.74 2.17 -9.87
C ALA A 197 -7.71 2.18 -11.06
N ILE A 198 -7.27 1.86 -12.27
CA ILE A 198 -8.13 1.82 -13.48
C ILE A 198 -7.78 0.59 -14.31
N ASP A 199 -8.79 -0.19 -14.69
CA ASP A 199 -8.66 -1.33 -15.60
C ASP A 199 -7.62 -2.39 -15.14
N ILE A 200 -7.47 -2.58 -13.81
CA ILE A 200 -6.57 -3.60 -13.24
C ILE A 200 -7.00 -5.00 -13.69
N GLY A 201 -6.05 -5.75 -14.25
CA GLY A 201 -6.28 -7.14 -14.68
C GLY A 201 -7.07 -7.28 -15.99
N GLU A 202 -7.47 -6.17 -16.62
CA GLU A 202 -8.17 -6.19 -17.91
C GLU A 202 -7.24 -6.54 -19.08
N GLU A 203 -7.80 -7.15 -20.12
CA GLU A 203 -7.04 -7.51 -21.33
C GLU A 203 -6.47 -6.29 -22.07
N SER A 204 -7.09 -5.12 -21.92
CA SER A 204 -6.60 -3.85 -22.48
C SER A 204 -5.34 -3.32 -21.79
N GLY A 205 -5.00 -3.87 -20.63
CA GLY A 205 -3.95 -3.37 -19.75
C GLY A 205 -4.46 -2.34 -18.74
N GLU A 206 -3.77 -2.28 -17.60
CA GLU A 206 -4.01 -1.30 -16.54
C GLU A 206 -3.60 0.10 -17.00
N GLU A 207 -4.45 1.08 -16.68
CA GLU A 207 -4.12 2.49 -16.82
C GLU A 207 -3.58 3.01 -15.47
N PHE A 208 -2.41 3.66 -15.49
CA PHE A 208 -1.75 4.18 -14.28
C PHE A 208 -1.83 5.71 -14.23
N PRO A 209 -2.77 6.30 -13.46
CA PRO A 209 -2.79 7.74 -13.23
C PRO A 209 -1.52 8.23 -12.54
N ILE A 210 -1.07 9.44 -12.89
CA ILE A 210 0.18 10.02 -12.44
C ILE A 210 -0.11 11.28 -11.62
N PHE A 211 0.56 11.46 -10.48
CA PHE A 211 0.61 12.76 -9.82
C PHE A 211 1.65 13.64 -10.50
N THR A 212 1.21 14.68 -11.22
CA THR A 212 2.10 15.52 -12.05
C THR A 212 2.57 16.78 -11.32
N ASP A 213 1.80 17.25 -10.34
CA ASP A 213 2.06 18.49 -9.62
C ASP A 213 1.72 18.32 -8.15
N PHE A 214 2.56 18.89 -7.28
CA PHE A 214 2.29 19.00 -5.86
C PHE A 214 2.38 20.44 -5.38
N TRP A 215 1.53 20.76 -4.41
CA TRP A 215 1.59 21.98 -3.61
C TRP A 215 1.71 21.60 -2.14
N LEU A 216 2.84 21.91 -1.51
CA LEU A 216 3.16 21.57 -0.12
C LEU A 216 2.97 22.81 0.74
N GLU A 217 2.04 22.75 1.70
CA GLU A 217 1.76 23.89 2.57
C GLU A 217 2.80 24.01 3.68
N ARG A 218 3.38 25.21 3.83
CA ARG A 218 4.18 25.54 5.02
C ARG A 218 3.23 25.82 6.19
N ASN A 219 3.32 24.98 7.21
CA ASN A 219 2.56 25.15 8.44
C ASN A 219 3.02 26.41 9.18
N ALA A 220 2.08 27.10 9.81
CA ALA A 220 2.38 28.23 10.68
C ALA A 220 2.87 27.77 12.06
N GLU A 221 2.47 26.57 12.48
CA GLU A 221 2.76 25.99 13.79
C GLU A 221 3.23 24.54 13.66
N THR A 222 4.08 24.09 14.59
CA THR A 222 4.71 22.74 14.55
C THR A 222 3.69 21.59 14.61
N ASP A 223 2.60 21.73 15.36
CA ASP A 223 1.64 20.63 15.62
C ASP A 223 0.49 20.55 14.59
N GLN A 224 0.55 21.32 13.51
CA GLN A 224 -0.48 21.28 12.46
C GLN A 224 -0.31 20.04 11.56
N PRO A 225 -1.42 19.42 11.12
CA PRO A 225 -1.35 18.38 10.10
C PRO A 225 -0.64 18.89 8.85
N ILE A 226 0.25 18.08 8.30
CA ILE A 226 0.96 18.41 7.08
C ILE A 226 -0.03 18.34 5.92
N THR A 227 -0.28 19.49 5.29
CA THR A 227 -1.24 19.60 4.20
C THR A 227 -0.51 19.65 2.86
N LEU A 228 -0.91 18.77 1.94
CA LEU A 228 -0.38 18.72 0.59
C LEU A 228 -1.49 18.46 -0.42
N TYR A 229 -1.35 19.06 -1.60
CA TYR A 229 -2.28 18.92 -2.71
C TYR A 229 -1.56 18.26 -3.88
N ALA A 230 -2.24 17.35 -4.60
CA ALA A 230 -1.65 16.66 -5.75
C ALA A 230 -2.61 16.64 -6.95
N LEU A 231 -2.16 17.16 -8.09
CA LEU A 231 -2.88 17.02 -9.36
C LEU A 231 -2.60 15.64 -9.95
N MET A 232 -3.65 14.87 -10.19
CA MET A 232 -3.61 13.59 -10.88
C MET A 232 -4.09 13.76 -12.32
N ASP A 233 -3.36 13.21 -13.29
CA ASP A 233 -3.75 13.16 -14.69
C ASP A 233 -3.48 11.79 -15.31
N SER A 234 -4.33 11.40 -16.25
CA SER A 234 -4.27 10.14 -16.99
C SER A 234 -5.11 10.22 -18.28
N PRO A 235 -4.99 9.24 -19.19
CA PRO A 235 -5.86 9.14 -20.36
C PRO A 235 -7.36 9.13 -20.03
N GLY A 236 -7.75 8.50 -18.92
CA GLY A 236 -9.12 8.27 -18.52
C GLY A 236 -9.70 9.31 -17.57
N ILE A 237 -8.88 9.98 -16.75
CA ILE A 237 -9.37 10.84 -15.66
C ILE A 237 -8.36 11.90 -15.24
N THR A 238 -8.87 12.99 -14.67
CA THR A 238 -8.08 13.97 -13.92
C THR A 238 -8.64 14.12 -12.52
N GLY A 239 -7.86 14.66 -11.59
CA GLY A 239 -8.41 15.05 -10.31
C GLY A 239 -7.43 15.79 -9.43
N ILE A 240 -7.94 16.40 -8.37
CA ILE A 240 -7.13 17.00 -7.32
C ILE A 240 -7.31 16.23 -6.03
N TYR A 241 -6.20 15.87 -5.39
CA TYR A 241 -6.17 15.24 -4.09
C TYR A 241 -5.69 16.26 -3.06
N THR A 242 -6.29 16.23 -1.87
CA THR A 242 -5.79 16.89 -0.68
C THR A 242 -5.48 15.80 0.34
N PHE A 243 -4.30 15.87 0.93
CA PHE A 243 -3.85 14.98 1.98
C PHE A 243 -3.53 15.82 3.22
N LYS A 244 -4.04 15.41 4.37
CA LYS A 244 -3.69 15.98 5.68
C LYS A 244 -3.10 14.88 6.54
N THR A 245 -1.80 14.97 6.81
CA THR A 245 -1.04 13.88 7.42
C THR A 245 -0.61 14.24 8.83
N VAL A 246 -0.81 13.31 9.76
CA VAL A 246 -0.31 13.37 11.14
C VAL A 246 0.56 12.14 11.39
N PRO A 247 1.90 12.26 11.41
CA PRO A 247 2.79 11.16 11.74
C PRO A 247 2.82 10.87 13.25
N GLY A 248 3.08 9.62 13.64
CA GLY A 248 3.12 9.23 15.05
C GLY A 248 3.16 7.72 15.29
N ALA A 249 2.56 7.28 16.39
CA ALA A 249 2.39 5.85 16.68
C ALA A 249 1.56 5.14 15.60
N THR A 250 0.63 5.88 15.00
CA THR A 250 0.07 5.66 13.67
C THR A 250 0.45 6.87 12.82
N THR A 251 0.59 6.67 11.52
CA THR A 251 0.61 7.79 10.57
C THR A 251 -0.75 7.83 9.90
N ASP A 252 -1.57 8.80 10.29
CA ASP A 252 -2.93 8.96 9.82
C ASP A 252 -2.99 10.05 8.75
N MET A 253 -3.70 9.77 7.67
CA MET A 253 -3.79 10.64 6.51
C MET A 253 -5.25 10.79 6.08
N ASP A 254 -5.82 11.97 6.29
CA ASP A 254 -7.12 12.30 5.72
C ASP A 254 -6.94 12.67 4.26
N VAL A 255 -7.54 11.87 3.38
CA VAL A 255 -7.49 12.03 1.93
C VAL A 255 -8.87 12.47 1.43
N SER A 256 -8.90 13.52 0.64
CA SER A 256 -10.08 13.92 -0.13
C SER A 256 -9.71 14.14 -1.58
N ALA A 257 -10.56 13.74 -2.50
CA ALA A 257 -10.31 13.89 -3.92
C ALA A 257 -11.55 14.37 -4.68
N VAL A 258 -11.30 15.23 -5.67
CA VAL A 258 -12.29 15.69 -6.65
C VAL A 258 -11.82 15.20 -8.02
N LEU A 259 -12.62 14.36 -8.68
CA LEU A 259 -12.27 13.70 -9.93
C LEU A 259 -13.20 14.11 -11.07
N PHE A 260 -12.62 14.16 -12.28
CA PHE A 260 -13.29 14.50 -13.54
C PHE A 260 -12.89 13.49 -14.63
N PRO A 261 -13.75 12.51 -14.96
CA PRO A 261 -13.47 11.51 -15.98
C PRO A 261 -13.44 12.13 -17.39
N ARG A 262 -12.40 11.80 -18.18
CA ARG A 262 -12.26 12.13 -19.61
C ARG A 262 -13.08 11.19 -20.50
N ARG A 263 -13.35 9.99 -19.99
CA ARG A 263 -14.17 8.93 -20.59
C ARG A 263 -15.01 8.24 -19.51
N ASP A 264 -15.99 7.46 -19.93
CA ASP A 264 -16.70 6.58 -19.00
C ASP A 264 -15.74 5.52 -18.44
N LEU A 265 -15.74 5.34 -17.12
CA LEU A 265 -14.95 4.33 -16.41
C LEU A 265 -15.89 3.34 -15.72
N THR A 266 -15.74 2.06 -16.04
CA THR A 266 -16.53 0.95 -15.50
C THR A 266 -15.70 -0.02 -14.66
N ASN A 267 -14.37 0.00 -14.79
CA ASN A 267 -13.45 -0.72 -13.93
C ASN A 267 -12.43 0.24 -13.32
N PHE A 268 -12.67 0.63 -12.07
CA PHE A 268 -11.78 1.50 -11.32
C PHE A 268 -11.88 1.22 -9.82
N GLY A 269 -10.84 1.62 -9.08
CA GLY A 269 -10.72 1.40 -7.64
C GLY A 269 -10.40 2.67 -6.88
N LEU A 270 -11.21 2.97 -5.87
CA LEU A 270 -10.99 4.04 -4.89
C LEU A 270 -10.16 3.53 -3.72
N ALA A 271 -9.29 4.42 -3.19
CA ALA A 271 -8.35 4.13 -2.11
C ALA A 271 -7.56 2.82 -2.31
N PRO A 272 -6.89 2.65 -3.46
CA PRO A 272 -6.14 1.43 -3.75
C PRO A 272 -4.91 1.28 -2.85
N LEU A 273 -4.72 0.07 -2.36
CA LEU A 273 -3.54 -0.42 -1.67
C LEU A 273 -2.84 -1.45 -2.54
N THR A 274 -1.51 -1.49 -2.49
CA THR A 274 -0.67 -2.40 -3.26
C THR A 274 0.41 -2.97 -2.35
N SER A 275 0.58 -4.28 -2.37
CA SER A 275 1.50 -4.99 -1.48
C SER A 275 2.15 -6.16 -2.22
N MET A 276 3.05 -6.85 -1.53
CA MET A 276 3.68 -8.08 -1.98
C MET A 276 3.38 -9.22 -1.02
N PHE A 277 3.07 -10.39 -1.57
CA PHE A 277 3.00 -11.66 -0.86
C PHE A 277 3.62 -12.77 -1.73
N LEU A 278 4.77 -13.30 -1.29
CA LEU A 278 5.46 -14.39 -1.99
C LEU A 278 5.04 -15.74 -1.42
N PHE A 279 5.34 -15.97 -0.13
CA PHE A 279 4.96 -17.18 0.58
C PHE A 279 4.91 -17.01 2.10
N ASP A 280 4.19 -17.95 2.72
CA ASP A 280 4.08 -18.19 4.17
C ASP A 280 3.77 -19.69 4.41
N GLU A 281 3.28 -20.06 5.59
CA GLU A 281 2.90 -21.44 5.93
C GLU A 281 1.76 -22.04 5.09
N THR A 282 1.09 -21.27 4.24
CA THR A 282 0.04 -21.76 3.33
C THR A 282 0.60 -22.33 2.03
N ASN A 283 1.76 -21.84 1.57
CA ASN A 283 2.32 -22.18 0.25
C ASN A 283 3.85 -22.34 0.21
N ARG A 284 4.57 -22.30 1.35
CA ARG A 284 6.04 -22.43 1.44
C ARG A 284 6.63 -23.62 0.68
N HIS A 285 5.89 -24.71 0.51
CA HIS A 285 6.32 -25.86 -0.29
C HIS A 285 6.68 -25.55 -1.76
N ARG A 286 6.32 -24.36 -2.27
CA ARG A 286 6.69 -23.88 -3.61
C ARG A 286 8.03 -23.15 -3.67
N PHE A 287 8.63 -22.81 -2.53
CA PHE A 287 9.81 -21.95 -2.44
C PHE A 287 10.89 -22.63 -1.61
N ASP A 288 12.03 -22.91 -2.24
CA ASP A 288 13.25 -23.37 -1.55
C ASP A 288 13.99 -22.16 -1.00
N ASP A 289 13.49 -21.64 0.12
CA ASP A 289 13.96 -20.41 0.76
C ASP A 289 14.24 -20.66 2.25
N PHE A 290 15.32 -20.07 2.77
CA PHE A 290 15.68 -20.19 4.18
C PHE A 290 14.68 -19.48 5.09
N ARG A 291 13.99 -18.44 4.58
CA ARG A 291 13.00 -17.64 5.30
C ARG A 291 11.72 -18.41 5.56
N SER A 292 11.05 -18.10 6.66
CA SER A 292 9.75 -18.72 7.01
C SER A 292 8.57 -18.16 6.23
N GLY A 293 8.66 -16.90 5.85
CA GLY A 293 7.75 -16.19 4.98
C GLY A 293 8.44 -14.98 4.35
N ALA A 294 7.85 -14.44 3.29
CA ALA A 294 8.31 -13.23 2.62
C ALA A 294 7.11 -12.46 2.08
N HIS A 295 6.65 -11.45 2.81
CA HIS A 295 5.47 -10.65 2.46
C HIS A 295 5.41 -9.33 3.23
N ASP A 296 4.77 -8.34 2.61
CA ASP A 296 4.52 -7.01 3.15
C ASP A 296 3.16 -6.90 3.82
N SER A 297 2.29 -7.88 3.56
CA SER A 297 0.99 -8.09 4.18
C SER A 297 0.64 -9.57 4.06
N ASP A 298 -0.11 -10.13 5.01
CA ASP A 298 -0.56 -11.52 5.04
C ASP A 298 -2.07 -11.68 4.86
N GLY A 299 -2.84 -10.59 4.89
CA GLY A 299 -4.28 -10.65 4.67
C GLY A 299 -4.95 -9.33 4.34
N LEU A 300 -6.10 -9.45 3.69
CA LEU A 300 -7.08 -8.39 3.54
C LEU A 300 -8.09 -8.50 4.69
N ALA A 301 -8.17 -7.45 5.51
CA ALA A 301 -9.23 -7.30 6.51
C ALA A 301 -10.33 -6.38 5.97
N ILE A 302 -11.59 -6.70 6.27
CA ILE A 302 -12.76 -5.90 5.89
C ILE A 302 -13.71 -5.80 7.08
N ASN A 303 -14.16 -4.59 7.37
CA ASN A 303 -15.33 -4.32 8.20
C ASN A 303 -16.44 -3.82 7.27
N ASN A 304 -17.36 -4.71 6.91
CA ASN A 304 -18.35 -4.43 5.88
C ASN A 304 -19.46 -3.48 6.40
N GLY A 305 -20.34 -3.01 5.51
CA GLY A 305 -21.44 -2.12 5.86
C GLY A 305 -22.42 -2.71 6.86
N ALA A 306 -22.56 -4.04 6.90
CA ALA A 306 -23.35 -4.77 7.89
C ALA A 306 -22.65 -4.90 9.27
N GLY A 307 -21.38 -4.49 9.39
CA GLY A 307 -20.58 -4.59 10.62
C GLY A 307 -19.92 -5.95 10.85
N GLU A 308 -19.89 -6.82 9.84
CA GLU A 308 -19.18 -8.09 9.89
C GLU A 308 -17.69 -7.88 9.62
N TRP A 309 -16.86 -8.58 10.39
CA TRP A 309 -15.42 -8.62 10.16
C TRP A 309 -15.06 -9.84 9.32
N LEU A 310 -14.37 -9.58 8.23
CA LEU A 310 -13.85 -10.58 7.29
C LEU A 310 -12.32 -10.53 7.33
N TRP A 311 -11.72 -11.72 7.31
CA TRP A 311 -10.29 -11.90 7.13
C TRP A 311 -10.06 -12.81 5.94
N ARG A 312 -9.39 -12.28 4.90
CA ARG A 312 -8.97 -13.01 3.72
C ARG A 312 -7.44 -13.09 3.74
N PRO A 313 -6.83 -14.19 4.22
CA PRO A 313 -5.39 -14.38 4.07
C PRO A 313 -5.02 -14.25 2.59
N LEU A 314 -3.88 -13.65 2.28
CA LEU A 314 -3.41 -13.50 0.91
C LEU A 314 -2.88 -14.84 0.38
N ALA A 315 -2.84 -14.96 -0.95
CA ALA A 315 -2.24 -16.07 -1.63
C ALA A 315 -1.39 -15.57 -2.81
N ASN A 316 -0.42 -16.38 -3.19
CA ASN A 316 0.31 -16.21 -4.45
C ASN A 316 -0.18 -17.29 -5.42
N PRO A 317 -1.20 -17.04 -6.26
CA PRO A 317 -1.77 -18.06 -7.16
C PRO A 317 -0.85 -18.34 -8.36
N LEU A 318 -1.15 -19.38 -9.15
CA LEU A 318 -0.45 -19.66 -10.43
C LEU A 318 -1.05 -18.94 -11.64
N SER A 319 -2.19 -18.27 -11.44
CA SER A 319 -2.87 -17.46 -12.45
C SER A 319 -3.56 -16.29 -11.75
N VAL A 320 -3.77 -15.19 -12.47
CA VAL A 320 -4.43 -13.99 -11.93
C VAL A 320 -5.76 -14.35 -11.28
N GLN A 321 -5.95 -13.93 -10.03
CA GLN A 321 -7.19 -14.09 -9.29
C GLN A 321 -7.80 -12.73 -8.94
N GLU A 322 -9.10 -12.59 -9.17
CA GLU A 322 -9.89 -11.48 -8.64
C GLU A 322 -10.93 -12.03 -7.65
N SER A 323 -11.06 -11.36 -6.51
CA SER A 323 -12.09 -11.63 -5.50
C SER A 323 -12.85 -10.35 -5.19
N ALA A 324 -14.18 -10.38 -5.31
CA ALA A 324 -15.04 -9.23 -5.05
C ALA A 324 -15.95 -9.49 -3.83
N PHE A 325 -15.75 -8.71 -2.78
CA PHE A 325 -16.57 -8.73 -1.56
C PHE A 325 -17.66 -7.68 -1.69
N VAL A 326 -18.79 -8.06 -2.29
CA VAL A 326 -19.94 -7.17 -2.55
C VAL A 326 -20.48 -6.59 -1.25
N ASP A 327 -20.65 -5.27 -1.22
CA ASP A 327 -21.06 -4.55 -0.02
C ASP A 327 -21.81 -3.25 -0.37
N ARG A 328 -22.33 -2.59 0.67
CA ARG A 328 -22.82 -1.22 0.61
C ARG A 328 -22.29 -0.44 1.79
N ASN A 329 -21.60 0.67 1.54
CA ASN A 329 -20.99 1.54 2.55
C ASN A 329 -20.05 0.77 3.51
N PRO A 330 -18.90 0.26 3.04
CA PRO A 330 -17.95 -0.42 3.91
C PRO A 330 -17.48 0.51 5.04
N LYS A 331 -17.35 -0.04 6.25
CA LYS A 331 -16.84 0.70 7.42
C LYS A 331 -15.31 0.80 7.42
N GLY A 332 -14.65 -0.09 6.70
CA GLY A 332 -13.23 0.00 6.39
C GLY A 332 -12.67 -1.28 5.80
N PHE A 333 -11.51 -1.19 5.17
CA PHE A 333 -10.78 -2.33 4.62
C PHE A 333 -9.28 -2.02 4.58
N GLY A 334 -8.43 -3.04 4.52
CA GLY A 334 -7.00 -2.81 4.50
C GLY A 334 -6.16 -4.05 4.26
N LEU A 335 -4.94 -3.84 3.76
CA LEU A 335 -3.90 -4.86 3.69
C LEU A 335 -3.11 -4.83 5.00
N ILE A 336 -3.12 -5.98 5.69
CA ILE A 336 -2.67 -6.12 7.06
C ILE A 336 -1.51 -7.10 7.13
N GLN A 337 -0.60 -6.82 8.05
CA GLN A 337 0.51 -7.66 8.43
C GLN A 337 0.28 -8.07 9.89
N ARG A 338 -0.23 -9.29 10.10
CA ARG A 338 -0.42 -9.91 11.41
C ARG A 338 0.86 -10.59 11.90
N SER A 339 1.70 -11.12 11.00
CA SER A 339 3.03 -11.65 11.31
C SER A 339 3.98 -10.53 11.69
N ARG A 340 4.48 -10.56 12.92
CA ARG A 340 5.26 -9.48 13.55
C ARG A 340 6.49 -9.99 14.31
N ASP A 341 6.62 -11.30 14.47
CA ASP A 341 7.79 -11.87 15.11
C ASP A 341 8.90 -12.00 14.08
N PHE A 342 10.14 -11.80 14.52
CA PHE A 342 11.29 -11.91 13.62
C PHE A 342 11.35 -13.30 12.95
N GLU A 343 11.06 -14.36 13.72
CA GLU A 343 11.12 -15.76 13.24
C GLU A 343 10.02 -16.13 12.23
N ASP A 344 8.99 -15.28 12.05
CA ASP A 344 8.03 -15.42 10.96
C ASP A 344 8.73 -15.23 9.59
N PHE A 345 9.89 -14.55 9.57
CA PHE A 345 10.63 -14.21 8.36
C PHE A 345 12.09 -14.70 8.41
N GLY A 346 12.83 -14.39 9.48
CA GLY A 346 14.25 -14.71 9.62
C GLY A 346 15.19 -13.85 8.76
N ASP A 347 14.71 -12.70 8.27
CA ASP A 347 15.46 -11.82 7.34
C ASP A 347 15.93 -10.54 8.04
N LEU A 348 17.25 -10.39 8.19
CA LEU A 348 17.89 -9.23 8.82
C LEU A 348 18.05 -8.00 7.91
N SER A 349 17.74 -8.14 6.62
CA SER A 349 17.99 -7.09 5.62
C SER A 349 16.72 -6.35 5.21
N LEU A 350 15.57 -7.03 5.27
CA LEU A 350 14.30 -6.55 4.73
C LEU A 350 13.22 -6.26 5.79
N ASP A 351 13.45 -6.65 7.05
CA ASP A 351 12.65 -6.34 8.23
C ASP A 351 11.12 -6.42 7.99
N TYR A 352 10.66 -7.50 7.35
CA TYR A 352 9.25 -7.69 7.00
C TYR A 352 8.29 -7.60 8.20
N ASN A 353 8.76 -8.02 9.38
CA ASN A 353 8.05 -7.93 10.65
C ASN A 353 7.74 -6.47 11.06
N ALA A 354 8.56 -5.51 10.61
CA ALA A 354 8.41 -4.08 10.88
C ALA A 354 7.63 -3.33 9.78
N ARG A 355 7.14 -3.99 8.72
CA ARG A 355 6.39 -3.32 7.65
C ARG A 355 4.97 -2.93 8.08
N PRO A 356 4.45 -1.75 7.74
CA PRO A 356 3.16 -1.29 8.22
C PRO A 356 2.01 -2.13 7.66
N SER A 357 0.91 -2.20 8.40
CA SER A 357 -0.42 -2.42 7.83
C SER A 357 -1.01 -1.09 7.39
N ALA A 358 -1.90 -1.10 6.40
CA ALA A 358 -2.66 0.07 5.99
C ALA A 358 -4.16 -0.19 6.04
N TRP A 359 -4.90 0.76 6.61
CA TRP A 359 -6.34 0.67 6.81
C TRP A 359 -7.06 1.89 6.26
N VAL A 360 -8.00 1.68 5.35
CA VAL A 360 -8.88 2.70 4.76
C VAL A 360 -10.17 2.76 5.58
N THR A 361 -10.52 3.95 6.04
CA THR A 361 -11.81 4.27 6.67
C THR A 361 -12.56 5.27 5.80
N PRO A 362 -13.58 4.84 5.04
CA PRO A 362 -14.40 5.73 4.22
C PRO A 362 -15.09 6.83 5.02
N HIS A 363 -15.13 8.04 4.45
CA HIS A 363 -15.96 9.14 4.94
C HIS A 363 -17.18 9.31 4.03
N GLY A 364 -18.37 9.36 4.64
CA GLY A 364 -19.64 9.45 3.92
C GLY A 364 -20.12 8.12 3.33
N ASP A 365 -21.12 8.19 2.45
CA ASP A 365 -21.75 7.02 1.84
C ASP A 365 -21.06 6.65 0.52
N TRP A 366 -20.24 5.60 0.53
CA TRP A 366 -19.58 5.08 -0.67
C TRP A 366 -20.50 4.26 -1.59
N GLY A 367 -21.76 4.07 -1.20
CA GLY A 367 -22.79 3.44 -2.01
C GLY A 367 -22.59 1.93 -2.15
N LYS A 368 -23.16 1.37 -3.24
CA LYS A 368 -23.02 -0.05 -3.59
C LYS A 368 -21.72 -0.27 -4.35
N GLY A 369 -21.05 -1.38 -4.08
CA GLY A 369 -19.81 -1.75 -4.75
C GLY A 369 -19.24 -3.04 -4.18
N SER A 370 -17.93 -3.19 -4.26
CA SER A 370 -17.21 -4.27 -3.60
C SER A 370 -15.84 -3.79 -3.10
N VAL A 371 -15.39 -4.34 -1.98
CA VAL A 371 -13.93 -4.39 -1.77
C VAL A 371 -13.40 -5.47 -2.72
N THR A 372 -12.47 -5.12 -3.57
CA THR A 372 -11.90 -6.02 -4.59
C THR A 372 -10.44 -6.31 -4.25
N LEU A 373 -10.06 -7.58 -4.32
CA LEU A 373 -8.69 -8.08 -4.15
C LEU A 373 -8.23 -8.71 -5.47
N VAL A 374 -7.08 -8.28 -5.96
CA VAL A 374 -6.39 -8.87 -7.11
C VAL A 374 -5.09 -9.48 -6.64
N GLU A 375 -4.87 -10.76 -6.96
CA GLU A 375 -3.68 -11.53 -6.62
C GLU A 375 -3.02 -11.99 -7.92
N LEU A 376 -1.83 -11.49 -8.19
CA LEU A 376 -1.03 -11.78 -9.38
C LEU A 376 -0.01 -12.89 -9.05
N PRO A 377 0.27 -13.81 -9.99
CA PRO A 377 1.34 -14.79 -9.82
C PRO A 377 2.71 -14.09 -9.79
N THR A 378 3.56 -14.44 -8.82
CA THR A 378 4.96 -14.03 -8.79
C THR A 378 5.89 -15.14 -8.29
N GLU A 379 7.14 -15.11 -8.75
CA GLU A 379 8.23 -15.98 -8.29
C GLU A 379 9.30 -15.19 -7.52
N THR A 380 9.11 -13.89 -7.33
CA THR A 380 10.06 -13.01 -6.62
C THR A 380 9.33 -11.96 -5.78
N GLU A 381 9.97 -11.58 -4.67
CA GLU A 381 9.59 -10.49 -3.77
C GLU A 381 9.77 -9.09 -4.36
N THR A 382 10.43 -8.96 -5.52
CA THR A 382 10.76 -7.66 -6.10
C THR A 382 9.58 -6.95 -6.76
N PHE A 383 8.49 -7.68 -7.04
CA PHE A 383 7.28 -7.14 -7.65
C PHE A 383 6.11 -7.24 -6.68
N ASP A 384 5.41 -6.13 -6.48
CA ASP A 384 4.12 -6.15 -5.80
C ASP A 384 3.12 -6.95 -6.64
N ASN A 385 2.47 -7.92 -6.00
CA ASN A 385 1.54 -8.85 -6.65
C ASN A 385 0.15 -8.84 -6.01
N ILE A 386 -0.11 -7.94 -5.07
CA ILE A 386 -1.37 -7.82 -4.34
C ILE A 386 -1.93 -6.43 -4.53
N VAL A 387 -3.21 -6.32 -4.91
CA VAL A 387 -3.91 -5.04 -5.02
C VAL A 387 -5.28 -5.12 -4.37
N ALA A 388 -5.61 -4.18 -3.48
CA ALA A 388 -6.92 -4.11 -2.83
C ALA A 388 -7.52 -2.71 -2.94
N TYR A 389 -8.80 -2.58 -3.28
CA TYR A 389 -9.47 -1.30 -3.46
C TYR A 389 -10.98 -1.42 -3.29
N TRP A 390 -11.67 -0.29 -3.14
CA TRP A 390 -13.14 -0.25 -3.28
C TRP A 390 -13.51 0.00 -4.74
N ARG A 391 -14.30 -0.89 -5.34
CA ARG A 391 -14.88 -0.76 -6.68
C ARG A 391 -16.34 -0.36 -6.58
N PRO A 392 -16.72 0.90 -6.88
CA PRO A 392 -18.11 1.28 -6.98
C PRO A 392 -18.85 0.46 -8.04
N ALA A 393 -20.13 0.14 -7.79
CA ALA A 393 -20.96 -0.55 -8.77
C ALA A 393 -21.44 0.37 -9.91
N ALA A 394 -21.54 1.67 -9.63
CA ALA A 394 -21.91 2.68 -10.62
C ALA A 394 -20.65 3.16 -11.37
N PRO A 395 -20.74 3.39 -12.69
CA PRO A 395 -19.62 3.92 -13.44
C PRO A 395 -19.36 5.39 -13.08
N PHE A 396 -18.14 5.83 -13.36
CA PHE A 396 -17.85 7.24 -13.53
C PHE A 396 -18.15 7.64 -14.96
N LEU A 397 -19.01 8.65 -15.15
CA LEU A 397 -19.42 9.14 -16.46
C LEU A 397 -18.53 10.31 -16.89
N LYS A 398 -18.23 10.35 -18.18
CA LYS A 398 -17.44 11.43 -18.79
C LYS A 398 -18.02 12.81 -18.46
N GLY A 399 -17.15 13.72 -18.03
CA GLY A 399 -17.47 15.13 -17.80
C GLY A 399 -18.22 15.42 -16.49
N GLU A 400 -18.58 14.39 -15.73
CA GLU A 400 -19.19 14.54 -14.41
C GLU A 400 -18.14 14.80 -13.32
N ARG A 401 -18.60 15.34 -12.19
CA ARG A 401 -17.77 15.60 -11.00
C ARG A 401 -18.04 14.53 -9.94
N TYR A 402 -16.97 13.89 -9.46
CA TYR A 402 -17.04 12.93 -8.37
C TYR A 402 -16.18 13.38 -7.20
N GLU A 403 -16.69 13.22 -5.98
CA GLU A 403 -15.98 13.54 -4.75
C GLU A 403 -15.98 12.33 -3.82
N PHE A 404 -14.84 12.07 -3.20
CA PHE A 404 -14.73 11.04 -2.17
C PHE A 404 -13.67 11.43 -1.15
N SER A 405 -13.84 10.93 0.07
CA SER A 405 -12.88 11.13 1.15
C SER A 405 -12.79 9.90 2.04
N TYR A 406 -11.64 9.73 2.68
CA TYR A 406 -11.33 8.63 3.59
C TYR A 406 -10.14 8.99 4.48
N THR A 407 -10.01 8.33 5.62
CA THR A 407 -8.75 8.28 6.37
C THR A 407 -7.98 7.04 5.97
N LEU A 408 -6.70 7.19 5.64
CA LEU A 408 -5.74 6.11 5.46
C LEU A 408 -4.80 6.09 6.67
N SER A 409 -4.81 4.98 7.40
CA SER A 409 -3.98 4.80 8.61
C SER A 409 -2.89 3.77 8.38
N TRP A 410 -1.63 4.19 8.51
CA TRP A 410 -0.45 3.31 8.55
C TRP A 410 -0.18 2.91 10.01
N ARG A 411 -0.21 1.61 10.31
CA ARG A 411 -0.34 1.10 11.70
C ARG A 411 0.09 -0.36 11.86
N ASN A 412 0.18 -0.82 13.11
CA ASN A 412 0.55 -2.21 13.44
C ASN A 412 -0.56 -3.24 13.18
N SER A 413 -1.82 -2.88 13.44
CA SER A 413 -2.94 -3.81 13.42
C SER A 413 -4.25 -3.08 13.13
N VAL A 414 -5.28 -3.77 12.64
CA VAL A 414 -6.62 -3.20 12.38
C VAL A 414 -7.23 -2.43 13.57
N PRO A 415 -8.03 -1.36 13.37
CA PRO A 415 -8.77 -0.64 14.41
C PRO A 415 -9.97 -1.44 14.94
N VAL A 416 -9.72 -2.61 15.52
CA VAL A 416 -10.80 -3.48 16.00
C VAL A 416 -11.39 -2.94 17.30
N THR A 417 -12.70 -2.73 17.28
CA THR A 417 -13.51 -2.28 18.42
C THR A 417 -14.39 -3.39 19.00
N ASN A 418 -14.35 -4.60 18.42
CA ASN A 418 -15.17 -5.73 18.84
C ASN A 418 -14.41 -6.72 19.75
N SER A 419 -15.13 -7.74 20.25
CA SER A 419 -14.58 -8.83 21.06
C SER A 419 -14.42 -10.15 20.30
N LEU A 420 -14.55 -10.15 18.97
CA LEU A 420 -14.44 -11.35 18.15
C LEU A 420 -13.02 -11.90 18.19
N LEU A 421 -12.90 -13.22 18.22
CA LEU A 421 -11.64 -13.89 17.99
C LEU A 421 -11.11 -13.56 16.60
N LYS A 422 -9.85 -13.15 16.55
CA LYS A 422 -9.14 -12.82 15.33
C LYS A 422 -8.34 -14.02 14.89
N VAL A 423 -8.28 -14.27 13.59
CA VAL A 423 -7.33 -15.24 13.05
C VAL A 423 -5.91 -14.68 13.23
N ILE A 424 -4.95 -15.47 13.67
CA ILE A 424 -3.56 -15.02 13.79
C ILE A 424 -2.63 -15.77 12.86
N ASN A 425 -3.02 -16.95 12.41
CA ASN A 425 -2.22 -17.73 11.48
C ASN A 425 -3.12 -18.70 10.70
N THR A 426 -2.74 -18.98 9.46
CA THR A 426 -3.33 -20.01 8.60
C THR A 426 -2.22 -20.91 8.08
N ARG A 427 -2.32 -22.22 8.27
CA ARG A 427 -1.33 -23.20 7.76
C ARG A 427 -2.00 -24.24 6.89
N ILE A 428 -1.35 -24.60 5.79
CA ILE A 428 -1.86 -25.58 4.84
C ILE A 428 -0.77 -26.59 4.48
N GLY A 429 -1.02 -27.86 4.77
CA GLY A 429 -0.11 -28.97 4.49
C GLY A 429 -0.72 -30.02 3.57
N ALA A 430 0.13 -30.79 2.88
CA ALA A 430 -0.31 -32.02 2.21
C ALA A 430 -0.46 -33.16 3.23
N ARG A 431 -1.38 -34.10 2.97
CA ARG A 431 -1.47 -35.35 3.73
C ARG A 431 -0.83 -36.49 2.92
N PRO A 432 -0.20 -37.50 3.56
CA PRO A 432 0.31 -38.69 2.88
C PRO A 432 -0.74 -39.43 2.05
N GLU A 433 -1.99 -39.45 2.51
CA GLU A 433 -3.13 -40.11 1.87
C GLU A 433 -3.77 -39.25 0.76
N GLY A 434 -3.18 -38.11 0.43
CA GLY A 434 -3.73 -37.11 -0.51
C GLY A 434 -4.61 -36.07 0.16
N GLY A 435 -4.91 -34.97 -0.53
CA GLY A 435 -5.64 -33.83 0.04
C GLY A 435 -4.80 -32.92 0.93
N LYS A 436 -5.46 -32.08 1.73
CA LYS A 436 -4.84 -31.04 2.56
C LYS A 436 -5.26 -31.14 4.02
N ILE A 437 -4.38 -30.69 4.92
CA ILE A 437 -4.72 -30.33 6.29
C ILE A 437 -4.73 -28.80 6.37
N MET A 438 -5.81 -28.25 6.92
CA MET A 438 -6.01 -26.82 7.13
C MET A 438 -5.96 -26.55 8.63
N VAL A 439 -5.15 -25.59 9.06
CA VAL A 439 -5.03 -25.18 10.46
C VAL A 439 -5.25 -23.67 10.54
N ILE A 440 -6.16 -23.23 11.41
CA ILE A 440 -6.47 -21.81 11.64
C ILE A 440 -6.33 -21.54 13.13
N ASP A 441 -5.41 -20.66 13.49
CA ASP A 441 -5.24 -20.19 14.87
C ASP A 441 -6.01 -18.90 15.08
N TYR A 442 -6.66 -18.80 16.24
CA TYR A 442 -7.45 -17.66 16.67
C TYR A 442 -6.96 -17.13 18.01
N GLU A 443 -7.01 -15.81 18.22
CA GLU A 443 -6.73 -15.18 19.52
C GLU A 443 -7.79 -14.13 19.87
N ARG A 444 -7.81 -13.70 21.14
CA ARG A 444 -8.60 -12.54 21.56
C ARG A 444 -7.94 -11.23 21.11
N PRO A 445 -8.72 -10.21 20.69
CA PRO A 445 -8.17 -8.90 20.39
C PRO A 445 -7.38 -8.32 21.58
N ASN A 446 -6.24 -7.69 21.29
CA ASN A 446 -5.52 -6.81 22.22
C ASN A 446 -5.10 -7.49 23.53
N GLY A 447 -4.72 -8.78 23.49
CA GLY A 447 -4.20 -9.49 24.66
C GLY A 447 -5.19 -9.54 25.83
N ARG A 448 -6.50 -9.62 25.54
CA ARG A 448 -7.61 -9.68 26.52
C ARG A 448 -7.65 -10.99 27.35
N GLY A 449 -6.50 -11.58 27.63
CA GLY A 449 -6.33 -12.84 28.35
C GLY A 449 -6.49 -14.08 27.47
N ASP A 450 -6.11 -15.21 28.04
CA ASP A 450 -6.18 -16.51 27.39
C ASP A 450 -7.62 -17.04 27.36
N ILE A 451 -7.96 -17.79 26.32
CA ILE A 451 -9.08 -18.74 26.36
C ILE A 451 -8.61 -19.91 27.22
N THR A 452 -8.86 -19.79 28.51
CA THR A 452 -8.47 -20.82 29.49
C THR A 452 -9.32 -22.08 29.31
N ALA A 453 -8.80 -23.23 29.76
CA ALA A 453 -9.57 -24.47 29.80
C ALA A 453 -10.83 -24.40 30.70
N GLU A 454 -10.97 -23.35 31.52
CA GLU A 454 -12.16 -23.06 32.32
C GLU A 454 -13.28 -22.44 31.48
N GLU A 455 -12.96 -21.78 30.35
CA GLU A 455 -13.94 -21.45 29.34
C GLU A 455 -14.31 -22.73 28.60
N ASN A 456 -15.62 -23.06 28.58
CA ASN A 456 -16.11 -24.28 27.97
C ASN A 456 -15.82 -24.26 26.44
N ILE A 457 -14.72 -24.88 26.01
CA ILE A 457 -14.34 -24.98 24.59
C ILE A 457 -15.47 -25.62 23.78
N ASP A 458 -16.23 -26.55 24.38
CA ASP A 458 -17.38 -27.20 23.73
C ASP A 458 -18.53 -26.22 23.43
N ALA A 459 -18.52 -25.01 24.00
CA ALA A 459 -19.43 -23.93 23.61
C ALA A 459 -19.09 -23.35 22.23
N PHE A 460 -17.86 -23.52 21.76
CA PHE A 460 -17.41 -23.07 20.44
C PHE A 460 -17.62 -24.15 19.38
N VAL A 461 -18.38 -23.81 18.35
CA VAL A 461 -18.68 -24.70 17.22
C VAL A 461 -18.14 -24.09 15.93
N PRO A 462 -17.25 -24.78 15.19
CA PRO A 462 -16.79 -24.31 13.89
C PRO A 462 -17.86 -24.55 12.81
N GLU A 463 -18.25 -23.49 12.12
CA GLU A 463 -19.04 -23.58 10.89
C GLU A 463 -18.09 -23.48 9.69
N ILE A 464 -17.92 -24.59 8.97
CA ILE A 464 -17.03 -24.69 7.80
C ILE A 464 -17.87 -24.84 6.55
N PHE A 465 -17.71 -23.91 5.62
CA PHE A 465 -18.24 -23.98 4.27
C PHE A 465 -17.09 -24.13 3.27
N THR A 466 -17.26 -25.02 2.30
CA THR A 466 -16.42 -25.14 1.10
C THR A 466 -17.34 -25.14 -0.13
N SER A 467 -17.00 -24.41 -1.19
CA SER A 467 -17.81 -24.40 -2.41
C SER A 467 -17.65 -25.68 -3.24
N LYS A 468 -16.49 -26.32 -3.13
CA LYS A 468 -16.06 -27.51 -3.88
C LYS A 468 -15.23 -28.44 -2.99
N GLY A 469 -15.09 -29.71 -3.40
CA GLY A 469 -14.43 -30.74 -2.59
C GLY A 469 -15.18 -31.05 -1.28
N THR A 470 -14.52 -31.74 -0.34
CA THR A 470 -15.13 -32.11 0.95
C THR A 470 -14.23 -31.76 2.12
N THR A 471 -14.83 -31.32 3.22
CA THR A 471 -14.13 -31.10 4.49
C THR A 471 -14.53 -32.16 5.50
N GLN A 472 -13.57 -32.62 6.31
CA GLN A 472 -13.78 -33.72 7.25
C GLN A 472 -12.98 -33.49 8.53
N PHE A 473 -13.41 -34.14 9.61
CA PHE A 473 -12.72 -34.20 10.90
C PHE A 473 -12.33 -32.81 11.47
N PRO A 474 -13.28 -31.87 11.64
CA PRO A 474 -12.98 -30.63 12.33
C PRO A 474 -12.67 -30.91 13.80
N VAL A 475 -11.53 -30.41 14.27
CA VAL A 475 -11.09 -30.47 15.66
C VAL A 475 -10.80 -29.05 16.11
N LEU A 476 -11.47 -28.61 17.17
CA LEU A 476 -11.23 -27.33 17.83
C LEU A 476 -10.60 -27.59 19.19
N GLU A 477 -9.47 -26.95 19.47
CA GLU A 477 -8.72 -27.13 20.72
C GLU A 477 -8.18 -25.79 21.24
N SER A 478 -7.93 -25.69 22.54
CA SER A 478 -7.18 -24.56 23.09
C SER A 478 -5.73 -24.61 22.60
N ASN A 479 -5.19 -23.46 22.24
CA ASN A 479 -3.79 -23.27 21.91
C ASN A 479 -3.08 -22.58 23.09
N PRO A 480 -2.41 -23.32 23.98
CA PRO A 480 -1.79 -22.76 25.18
C PRO A 480 -0.57 -21.87 24.87
N HIS A 481 -0.03 -21.92 23.65
CA HIS A 481 1.11 -21.10 23.24
C HIS A 481 0.70 -19.70 22.78
N THR A 482 -0.54 -19.55 22.30
CA THR A 482 -1.09 -18.27 21.84
C THR A 482 -2.17 -17.72 22.77
N GLY A 483 -2.58 -18.49 23.79
CA GLY A 483 -3.74 -18.16 24.63
C GLY A 483 -5.07 -18.26 23.88
N GLY A 484 -5.10 -18.95 22.74
CA GLY A 484 -6.17 -18.89 21.75
C GLY A 484 -6.89 -20.21 21.51
N LEU A 485 -7.55 -20.32 20.35
CA LEU A 485 -8.11 -21.57 19.83
C LEU A 485 -7.40 -21.96 18.54
N ARG A 486 -7.31 -23.26 18.27
CA ARG A 486 -6.88 -23.82 16.99
C ARG A 486 -7.98 -24.67 16.40
N LEU A 487 -8.37 -24.35 15.17
CA LEU A 487 -9.21 -25.21 14.35
C LEU A 487 -8.34 -25.97 13.36
N THR A 488 -8.41 -27.29 13.39
CA THR A 488 -7.79 -28.18 12.41
C THR A 488 -8.87 -28.95 11.66
N PHE A 489 -8.79 -29.04 10.34
CA PHE A 489 -9.67 -29.90 9.56
C PHE A 489 -8.98 -30.40 8.29
N GLN A 490 -9.51 -31.48 7.73
CA GLN A 490 -9.01 -32.05 6.49
C GLN A 490 -9.84 -31.57 5.30
N TYR A 491 -9.19 -31.32 4.18
CA TYR A 491 -9.83 -30.94 2.92
C TYR A 491 -9.40 -31.86 1.79
N ASP A 492 -10.36 -32.54 1.16
CA ASP A 492 -10.14 -33.28 -0.07
C ASP A 492 -10.68 -32.47 -1.27
N PRO A 493 -9.79 -31.93 -2.12
CA PRO A 493 -10.20 -31.19 -3.31
C PRO A 493 -10.82 -32.04 -4.40
N GLN A 494 -10.70 -33.38 -4.33
CA GLN A 494 -11.10 -34.28 -5.41
C GLN A 494 -10.45 -33.85 -6.75
N GLU A 495 -11.22 -33.67 -7.81
CA GLU A 495 -10.74 -33.23 -9.13
C GLU A 495 -10.74 -31.70 -9.32
N GLU A 496 -11.04 -30.94 -8.26
CA GLU A 496 -11.24 -29.50 -8.37
C GLU A 496 -9.90 -28.74 -8.37
N ASN A 497 -9.83 -27.70 -9.19
CA ASN A 497 -8.67 -26.81 -9.31
C ASN A 497 -8.77 -25.59 -8.38
N SER A 498 -9.94 -25.32 -7.84
CA SER A 498 -10.14 -24.27 -6.84
C SER A 498 -11.34 -24.55 -5.95
N SER A 499 -11.33 -23.99 -4.74
CA SER A 499 -12.48 -23.96 -3.83
C SER A 499 -12.45 -22.69 -2.97
N GLU A 500 -13.64 -22.17 -2.67
CA GLU A 500 -13.85 -21.04 -1.77
C GLU A 500 -14.23 -21.56 -0.40
N PHE A 501 -13.53 -21.09 0.63
CA PHE A 501 -13.82 -21.41 2.01
C PHE A 501 -14.43 -20.23 2.75
N ARG A 502 -15.32 -20.55 3.67
CA ARG A 502 -15.75 -19.65 4.72
C ARG A 502 -15.80 -20.41 6.04
N VAL A 503 -15.05 -19.93 7.03
CA VAL A 503 -15.01 -20.49 8.38
C VAL A 503 -15.35 -19.41 9.39
N VAL A 504 -16.21 -19.76 10.36
CA VAL A 504 -16.53 -18.91 11.51
C VAL A 504 -16.72 -19.78 12.75
N LEU A 505 -16.23 -19.33 13.90
CA LEU A 505 -16.53 -19.94 15.19
C LEU A 505 -17.81 -19.31 15.75
N ARG A 506 -18.74 -20.14 16.19
CA ARG A 506 -19.91 -19.70 16.97
C ARG A 506 -19.78 -20.09 18.42
N GLN A 507 -20.21 -19.21 19.33
CA GLN A 507 -20.37 -19.51 20.75
C GLN A 507 -21.83 -19.27 21.11
N ASP A 508 -22.50 -20.29 21.66
CA ASP A 508 -23.93 -20.22 22.03
C ASP A 508 -24.85 -19.72 20.89
N GLY A 509 -24.52 -20.12 19.65
CA GLY A 509 -25.23 -19.72 18.44
C GLY A 509 -24.90 -18.32 17.91
N MET A 510 -24.12 -17.51 18.65
CA MET A 510 -23.66 -16.19 18.22
C MET A 510 -22.28 -16.26 17.55
N GLN A 511 -21.97 -15.33 16.65
CA GLN A 511 -20.65 -15.25 16.04
C GLN A 511 -19.60 -14.90 17.11
N ALA A 512 -18.56 -15.72 17.20
CA ALA A 512 -17.49 -15.57 18.19
C ALA A 512 -16.13 -15.24 17.57
N SER A 513 -15.93 -15.49 16.27
CA SER A 513 -14.73 -15.07 15.52
C SER A 513 -15.08 -14.13 14.38
N GLU A 514 -14.08 -13.45 13.81
CA GLU A 514 -14.20 -12.93 12.44
C GLU A 514 -14.41 -14.07 11.44
N LYS A 515 -14.90 -13.75 10.24
CA LYS A 515 -15.08 -14.75 9.18
C LYS A 515 -13.78 -14.92 8.41
N TRP A 516 -13.18 -16.10 8.50
CA TRP A 516 -12.04 -16.48 7.67
C TRP A 516 -12.54 -16.88 6.28
N LEU A 517 -12.05 -16.21 5.24
CA LEU A 517 -12.39 -16.43 3.85
C LEU A 517 -11.12 -16.80 3.09
N TYR A 518 -11.11 -17.91 2.35
CA TYR A 518 -9.89 -18.33 1.65
C TYR A 518 -10.21 -18.99 0.33
N ARG A 519 -9.51 -18.57 -0.73
CA ARG A 519 -9.53 -19.27 -2.01
C ARG A 519 -8.37 -20.24 -2.06
N TRP A 520 -8.67 -21.52 -1.98
CA TRP A 520 -7.69 -22.54 -2.30
C TRP A 520 -7.62 -22.71 -3.82
N THR A 521 -6.41 -22.68 -4.38
CA THR A 521 -6.15 -23.09 -5.76
C THR A 521 -5.17 -24.25 -5.78
N ARG A 522 -5.35 -25.18 -6.72
CA ARG A 522 -4.38 -26.25 -6.96
C ARG A 522 -3.06 -25.62 -7.39
N GLN A 523 -2.00 -26.02 -6.70
CA GLN A 523 -0.61 -25.60 -6.94
C GLN A 523 0.13 -26.67 -7.73
#